data_AF-A0A957YBU3-F1
#
_entry.id   AF-A0A957YBU3-F1
#
_cell.length_a   1.000
_cell.length_b   1.000
_cell.length_c   1.000
_cell.angle_alpha   90.00
_cell.angle_beta   90.00
_cell.angle_gamma   90.00
#
_symmetry.space_group_name_H-M   'P 1'
#
loop_
_entity.id
_entity.type
_entity.pdbx_description
1 polymer ?
#
loop_
_entity_poly.entity_id
_entity_poly.type
_entity_poly.pdbx_seq_one_letter_code
_entity_poly.pdbx_strand_id
1 'polypeptide(L)'
;MHTWQSRIRAGMIRVVRSILFLVTLVVGTTAVMLMGETSGLALADLSNATVKAVTVADDQVMYAALQGGPQADGIYRSDDKGLTWQRVSSGPDGVLTALVAHHTNPETLFAGTEGGPVTTTNNLWRSYDSGKTWQKLFISLPAHPDGLVPAVTTLAIDDTQPYKLFIGTADSGVYLFDIGADGHGYRLVGGVSGHQMHIKDLVVGERNRVYALTDEGLFVSGDVEAWYALTLPAERPIAIATSTNAIYAAAESGAIYYSSNGGQDWTQIGGNWPAVSEAKLQATALTVDKKNQNHAVVSTAYVIGGQLVGGSIYETYNAGSEWIKIAEANGVVDELLLNSDIIYGVSPTGLRPYQIPMDSDTGSFLGPLGFPVRLNYAQILVIVLTSGLAGIILFGRLDWVHLLQTAA
;
A
#
# COMPACT_ATOMS: atom_id res chain seq x y z
N MET A 1 42.45 -62.40 22.82
CA MET A 1 41.98 -61.45 21.80
C MET A 1 40.89 -62.12 20.96
N HIS A 2 39.64 -62.17 21.42
CA HIS A 2 38.48 -62.61 20.60
C HIS A 2 37.11 -62.30 21.25
N THR A 3 36.99 -61.21 22.04
CA THR A 3 35.73 -60.88 22.74
C THR A 3 35.44 -59.37 22.84
N TRP A 4 35.93 -58.57 21.89
CA TRP A 4 35.62 -57.12 21.82
C TRP A 4 34.92 -56.66 20.53
N GLN A 5 34.83 -57.51 19.50
CA GLN A 5 34.22 -57.13 18.21
C GLN A 5 32.72 -57.47 18.08
N SER A 6 32.11 -58.22 19.01
CA SER A 6 30.67 -58.55 18.95
C SER A 6 29.76 -57.56 19.70
N ARG A 7 30.29 -56.70 20.57
CA ARG A 7 29.49 -55.67 21.27
C ARG A 7 29.29 -54.37 20.48
N ILE A 8 30.08 -54.14 19.42
CA ILE A 8 29.96 -52.93 18.57
C ILE A 8 28.93 -53.13 17.44
N ARG A 9 28.65 -54.38 17.01
CA ARG A 9 27.66 -54.66 15.95
C ARG A 9 26.21 -54.71 16.41
N ALA A 10 25.93 -54.86 17.71
CA ALA A 10 24.56 -54.81 18.25
C ALA A 10 24.09 -53.38 18.63
N GLY A 11 25.03 -52.46 18.89
CA GLY A 11 24.73 -51.05 19.16
C GLY A 11 24.42 -50.21 17.91
N MET A 12 25.13 -50.46 16.80
CA MET A 12 24.92 -49.69 15.55
C MET A 12 23.60 -50.02 14.83
N ILE A 13 23.05 -51.24 14.98
CA ILE A 13 21.80 -51.61 14.31
C ILE A 13 20.57 -50.99 15.01
N ARG A 14 20.66 -50.64 16.31
CA ARG A 14 19.61 -49.88 17.00
C ARG A 14 19.66 -48.39 16.66
N VAL A 15 20.84 -47.80 16.50
CA VAL A 15 21.00 -46.38 16.14
C VAL A 15 20.57 -46.11 14.69
N VAL A 16 20.85 -47.03 13.75
CA VAL A 16 20.44 -46.86 12.34
C VAL A 16 18.92 -47.04 12.15
N ARG A 17 18.24 -47.87 12.96
CA ARG A 17 16.76 -47.96 12.94
C ARG A 17 16.08 -46.76 13.59
N SER A 18 16.65 -46.16 14.63
CA SER A 18 16.11 -44.93 15.24
C SER A 18 16.28 -43.69 14.36
N ILE A 19 17.37 -43.60 13.58
CA ILE A 19 17.60 -42.49 12.64
C ILE A 19 16.72 -42.63 11.40
N LEU A 20 16.48 -43.85 10.87
CA LEU A 20 15.54 -44.03 9.77
C LEU A 20 14.09 -43.73 10.19
N PHE A 21 13.69 -44.06 11.43
CA PHE A 21 12.34 -43.73 11.92
C PHE A 21 12.15 -42.22 12.18
N LEU A 22 13.21 -41.50 12.56
CA LEU A 22 13.18 -40.04 12.69
C LEU A 22 13.10 -39.34 11.32
N VAL A 23 13.79 -39.86 10.29
CA VAL A 23 13.77 -39.29 8.93
C VAL A 23 12.45 -39.60 8.20
N THR A 24 11.79 -40.71 8.51
CA THR A 24 10.43 -40.96 7.97
C THR A 24 9.35 -40.15 8.70
N LEU A 25 9.60 -39.69 9.94
CA LEU A 25 8.73 -38.71 10.61
C LEU A 25 8.96 -37.29 10.06
N VAL A 26 10.19 -36.89 9.76
CA VAL A 26 10.51 -35.53 9.28
C VAL A 26 10.12 -35.29 7.81
N VAL A 27 10.01 -36.35 6.99
CA VAL A 27 9.43 -36.24 5.63
C VAL A 27 7.90 -36.48 5.64
N GLY A 28 7.34 -36.96 6.76
CA GLY A 28 5.92 -37.28 6.93
C GLY A 28 5.10 -36.30 7.78
N THR A 29 5.70 -35.32 8.46
CA THR A 29 4.96 -34.39 9.35
C THR A 29 5.39 -32.92 9.22
N THR A 30 5.65 -32.42 8.01
CA THR A 30 5.38 -30.99 7.71
C THR A 30 3.94 -30.78 7.22
N ALA A 31 3.12 -31.83 7.21
CA ALA A 31 1.70 -31.69 7.50
C ALA A 31 1.52 -31.64 9.03
N VAL A 32 2.01 -30.58 9.68
CA VAL A 32 1.35 -30.12 10.90
C VAL A 32 0.03 -29.54 10.41
N MET A 33 -0.94 -30.45 10.27
CA MET A 33 -2.34 -30.14 10.17
C MET A 33 -2.73 -29.50 11.50
N LEU A 34 -2.53 -28.19 11.61
CA LEU A 34 -3.41 -27.37 12.41
C LEU A 34 -4.80 -27.60 11.82
N MET A 35 -5.57 -28.53 12.42
CA MET A 35 -7.01 -28.57 12.23
C MET A 35 -7.58 -27.31 12.87
N GLY A 36 -7.49 -26.23 12.11
CA GLY A 36 -8.15 -24.95 12.29
C GLY A 36 -8.40 -24.43 10.88
N GLU A 37 -9.66 -24.46 10.46
CA GLU A 37 -10.23 -23.91 9.22
C GLU A 37 -9.25 -23.64 8.05
N THR A 38 -9.15 -24.59 7.12
CA THR A 38 -8.28 -24.50 5.93
C THR A 38 -8.76 -23.56 4.82
N SER A 39 -9.59 -22.57 5.13
CA SER A 39 -9.95 -21.50 4.19
C SER A 39 -8.91 -20.37 4.27
N GLY A 40 -7.71 -20.56 3.71
CA GLY A 40 -6.72 -19.45 3.66
C GLY A 40 -5.29 -19.74 3.17
N LEU A 41 -4.91 -20.97 2.80
CA LEU A 41 -3.48 -21.32 2.64
C LEU A 41 -2.85 -21.10 1.26
N ALA A 42 -3.57 -20.55 0.27
CA ALA A 42 -2.95 -20.22 -1.01
C ALA A 42 -2.38 -18.79 -0.94
N LEU A 43 -1.05 -18.67 -1.06
CA LEU A 43 -0.44 -17.39 -1.35
C LEU A 43 -0.98 -16.89 -2.69
N ALA A 44 -1.57 -15.70 -2.68
CA ALA A 44 -2.10 -15.07 -3.87
C ALA A 44 -1.08 -14.14 -4.49
N ASP A 45 -0.96 -14.22 -5.82
CA ASP A 45 -0.31 -13.19 -6.62
C ASP A 45 -1.37 -12.16 -7.03
N LEU A 46 -1.20 -10.92 -6.56
CA LEU A 46 -2.10 -9.81 -6.85
C LEU A 46 -1.72 -9.05 -8.14
N SER A 47 -0.66 -9.46 -8.84
CA SER A 47 -0.18 -8.80 -10.06
C SER A 47 -1.12 -8.94 -11.26
N ASN A 48 -2.07 -9.87 -11.19
CA ASN A 48 -3.13 -10.09 -12.18
C ASN A 48 -4.52 -10.15 -11.49
N ALA A 49 -4.80 -9.20 -10.59
CA ALA A 49 -6.02 -9.19 -9.78
C ALA A 49 -6.84 -7.91 -9.96
N THR A 50 -8.16 -8.02 -9.80
CA THR A 50 -9.03 -6.84 -9.75
C THR A 50 -9.06 -6.29 -8.33
N VAL A 51 -8.12 -5.41 -8.04
CA VAL A 51 -8.00 -4.72 -6.74
C VAL A 51 -8.93 -3.52 -6.71
N LYS A 52 -9.79 -3.46 -5.69
CA LYS A 52 -10.76 -2.37 -5.49
C LYS A 52 -10.26 -1.29 -4.55
N ALA A 53 -9.50 -1.69 -3.53
CA ALA A 53 -8.88 -0.79 -2.58
C ALA A 53 -7.67 -1.49 -1.96
N VAL A 54 -6.67 -0.71 -1.56
CA VAL A 54 -5.48 -1.20 -0.89
C VAL A 54 -5.05 -0.19 0.16
N THR A 55 -4.46 -0.66 1.26
CA THR A 55 -4.03 0.20 2.35
C THR A 55 -2.81 -0.38 3.05
N VAL A 56 -1.95 0.50 3.53
CA VAL A 56 -0.77 0.17 4.35
C VAL A 56 -1.18 0.39 5.80
N ALA A 57 -1.10 -0.66 6.62
CA ALA A 57 -1.40 -0.58 8.04
C ALA A 57 -0.15 -0.21 8.85
N ASP A 58 0.99 -0.80 8.51
CA ASP A 58 2.31 -0.44 9.00
C ASP A 58 3.39 -0.82 7.97
N ASP A 59 4.68 -0.67 8.34
CA ASP A 59 5.80 -0.94 7.44
C ASP A 59 5.82 -2.39 6.89
N GLN A 60 5.17 -3.36 7.53
CA GLN A 60 5.09 -4.77 7.13
C GLN A 60 3.69 -5.18 6.65
N VAL A 61 2.65 -4.66 7.29
CA VAL A 61 1.28 -5.13 7.13
C VAL A 61 0.56 -4.29 6.09
N MET A 62 0.00 -4.97 5.07
CA MET A 62 -0.83 -4.36 4.04
C MET A 62 -2.12 -5.15 3.86
N TYR A 63 -3.18 -4.46 3.43
CA TYR A 63 -4.46 -5.06 3.10
C TYR A 63 -4.91 -4.66 1.71
N ALA A 64 -5.53 -5.60 0.99
CA ALA A 64 -6.12 -5.37 -0.31
C ALA A 64 -7.51 -6.01 -0.38
N ALA A 65 -8.45 -5.29 -0.97
CA ALA A 65 -9.78 -5.80 -1.27
C ALA A 65 -9.87 -6.16 -2.75
N LEU A 66 -10.25 -7.39 -3.05
CA LEU A 66 -10.41 -7.91 -4.40
C LEU A 66 -11.87 -8.17 -4.70
N GLN A 67 -12.32 -7.79 -5.89
CA GLN A 67 -13.69 -8.09 -6.34
C GLN A 67 -13.85 -8.12 -7.86
N GLY A 68 -14.49 -9.18 -8.38
CA GLY A 68 -14.86 -9.30 -9.79
C GLY A 68 -13.70 -9.71 -10.71
N GLY A 69 -12.62 -10.23 -10.15
CA GLY A 69 -11.42 -10.67 -10.86
C GLY A 69 -11.28 -12.19 -10.95
N PRO A 70 -10.12 -12.69 -11.45
CA PRO A 70 -9.85 -14.12 -11.53
C PRO A 70 -9.55 -14.77 -10.17
N GLN A 71 -9.09 -13.99 -9.19
CA GLN A 71 -8.92 -14.40 -7.80
C GLN A 71 -10.27 -14.35 -7.06
N ALA A 72 -10.39 -15.13 -5.98
CA ALA A 72 -11.58 -15.12 -5.15
C ALA A 72 -11.78 -13.74 -4.49
N ASP A 73 -12.99 -13.21 -4.59
CA ASP A 73 -13.38 -11.96 -3.94
C ASP A 73 -13.12 -12.01 -2.43
N GLY A 74 -12.71 -10.89 -1.85
CA GLY A 74 -12.55 -10.74 -0.40
C GLY A 74 -11.38 -9.88 0.03
N ILE A 75 -11.05 -9.97 1.31
CA ILE A 75 -9.95 -9.22 1.94
C ILE A 75 -8.71 -10.11 1.96
N TYR A 76 -7.61 -9.53 1.50
CA TYR A 76 -6.28 -10.12 1.50
C TYR A 76 -5.37 -9.32 2.43
N ARG A 77 -4.52 -10.02 3.16
CA ARG A 77 -3.50 -9.46 4.05
C ARG A 77 -2.13 -9.91 3.59
N SER A 78 -1.17 -9.00 3.68
CA SER A 78 0.25 -9.30 3.64
C SER A 78 0.88 -8.91 4.97
N ASP A 79 1.84 -9.71 5.44
CA ASP A 79 2.65 -9.47 6.64
C ASP A 79 4.13 -9.23 6.30
N ASP A 80 4.43 -9.03 5.03
CA ASP A 80 5.79 -8.99 4.48
C ASP A 80 5.95 -7.94 3.37
N LYS A 81 5.32 -6.77 3.54
CA LYS A 81 5.36 -5.64 2.59
C LYS A 81 4.83 -6.02 1.21
N GLY A 82 3.70 -6.72 1.15
CA GLY A 82 3.07 -7.09 -0.11
C GLY A 82 3.84 -8.10 -0.95
N LEU A 83 4.87 -8.78 -0.40
CA LEU A 83 5.60 -9.85 -1.10
C LEU A 83 4.73 -11.10 -1.23
N THR A 84 3.97 -11.43 -0.18
CA THR A 84 3.01 -12.53 -0.18
C THR A 84 1.67 -12.08 0.39
N TRP A 85 0.59 -12.61 -0.17
CA TRP A 85 -0.78 -12.24 0.20
C TRP A 85 -1.60 -13.48 0.56
N GLN A 86 -2.41 -13.37 1.60
CA GLN A 86 -3.31 -14.41 2.06
C GLN A 86 -4.72 -13.87 2.18
N ARG A 87 -5.70 -14.59 1.67
CA ARG A 87 -7.11 -14.23 1.84
C ARG A 87 -7.52 -14.49 3.28
N VAL A 88 -8.04 -13.47 3.97
CA VAL A 88 -8.45 -13.55 5.38
C VAL A 88 -9.97 -13.67 5.56
N SER A 89 -10.76 -13.17 4.61
CA SER A 89 -12.24 -13.30 4.64
C SER A 89 -12.85 -12.97 3.28
N SER A 90 -14.18 -13.10 3.17
CA SER A 90 -14.98 -12.56 2.06
C SER A 90 -15.18 -11.04 2.11
N GLY A 91 -14.75 -10.39 3.19
CA GLY A 91 -15.03 -8.98 3.41
C GLY A 91 -16.44 -8.70 3.94
N PRO A 92 -16.79 -7.40 4.08
CA PRO A 92 -18.14 -6.98 4.45
C PRO A 92 -19.17 -7.32 3.37
N ASP A 93 -20.46 -7.32 3.71
CA ASP A 93 -21.51 -7.49 2.70
C ASP A 93 -21.55 -6.27 1.76
N GLY A 94 -21.65 -6.52 0.46
CA GLY A 94 -21.76 -5.47 -0.55
C GLY A 94 -20.54 -5.38 -1.47
N VAL A 95 -20.51 -4.35 -2.31
CA VAL A 95 -19.37 -4.07 -3.20
C VAL A 95 -18.45 -3.09 -2.49
N LEU A 96 -17.22 -3.51 -2.21
CA LEU A 96 -16.25 -2.69 -1.49
C LEU A 96 -15.64 -1.66 -2.45
N THR A 97 -15.63 -0.41 -2.00
CA THR A 97 -15.19 0.76 -2.76
C THR A 97 -14.06 1.52 -2.09
N ALA A 98 -13.89 1.39 -0.77
CA ALA A 98 -12.79 2.00 -0.03
C ALA A 98 -12.33 1.10 1.13
N LEU A 99 -11.05 1.16 1.49
CA LEU A 99 -10.45 0.44 2.60
C LEU A 99 -9.36 1.29 3.24
N VAL A 100 -9.39 1.44 4.57
CA VAL A 100 -8.30 2.10 5.32
C VAL A 100 -7.97 1.31 6.57
N ALA A 101 -6.68 1.14 6.84
CA ALA A 101 -6.18 0.51 8.05
C ALA A 101 -5.79 1.57 9.09
N HIS A 102 -6.00 1.24 10.36
CA HIS A 102 -5.61 2.11 11.47
C HIS A 102 -4.11 1.98 11.76
N HIS A 103 -3.34 3.03 11.52
CA HIS A 103 -1.87 2.94 11.53
C HIS A 103 -1.23 2.66 12.90
N THR A 104 -1.92 2.92 14.02
CA THR A 104 -1.45 2.51 15.37
C THR A 104 -2.10 1.24 15.89
N ASN A 105 -3.06 0.67 15.16
CA ASN A 105 -3.73 -0.58 15.51
C ASN A 105 -4.02 -1.37 14.21
N PRO A 106 -3.01 -2.04 13.64
CA PRO A 106 -3.11 -2.70 12.33
C PRO A 106 -4.16 -3.80 12.21
N GLU A 107 -4.76 -4.24 13.32
CA GLU A 107 -5.90 -5.18 13.32
C GLU A 107 -7.24 -4.49 13.05
N THR A 108 -7.30 -3.16 13.22
CA THR A 108 -8.50 -2.37 12.99
C THR A 108 -8.54 -1.85 11.56
N LEU A 109 -9.60 -2.21 10.83
CA LEU A 109 -9.85 -1.79 9.46
C LEU A 109 -11.22 -1.11 9.34
N PHE A 110 -11.32 -0.15 8.44
CA PHE A 110 -12.58 0.45 8.03
C PHE A 110 -12.77 0.25 6.53
N ALA A 111 -13.98 -0.12 6.13
CA ALA A 111 -14.32 -0.33 4.73
C ALA A 111 -15.57 0.44 4.36
N GLY A 112 -15.51 1.06 3.19
CA GLY A 112 -16.62 1.68 2.50
C GLY A 112 -17.18 0.73 1.45
N THR A 113 -18.50 0.73 1.27
CA THR A 113 -19.16 0.01 0.17
C THR A 113 -20.05 0.93 -0.65
N GLU A 114 -20.56 0.39 -1.76
CA GLU A 114 -21.58 1.05 -2.58
C GLU A 114 -22.82 1.48 -1.77
N GLY A 115 -23.48 2.51 -2.30
CA GLY A 115 -24.72 3.07 -1.76
C GLY A 115 -25.95 2.25 -2.16
N GLY A 116 -27.10 2.65 -1.65
CA GLY A 116 -28.38 1.99 -1.95
C GLY A 116 -29.50 2.37 -1.00
N PRO A 117 -30.63 1.63 -1.01
CA PRO A 117 -31.75 1.95 -0.14
C PRO A 117 -31.36 1.86 1.34
N VAL A 118 -31.69 2.90 2.12
CA VAL A 118 -31.36 2.97 3.56
C VAL A 118 -31.89 1.79 4.38
N THR A 119 -32.94 1.11 3.88
CA THR A 119 -33.55 -0.05 4.53
C THR A 119 -32.77 -1.35 4.35
N THR A 120 -31.88 -1.41 3.36
CA THR A 120 -31.17 -2.64 2.98
C THR A 120 -29.66 -2.49 2.92
N THR A 121 -29.16 -1.25 2.84
CA THR A 121 -27.74 -0.98 2.58
C THR A 121 -27.04 -0.43 3.82
N ASN A 122 -25.86 -0.99 4.10
CA ASN A 122 -24.88 -0.40 5.00
C ASN A 122 -23.66 -0.08 4.14
N ASN A 123 -23.20 1.15 4.17
CA ASN A 123 -22.09 1.63 3.33
C ASN A 123 -20.77 1.76 4.11
N LEU A 124 -20.78 1.52 5.42
CA LEU A 124 -19.63 1.66 6.29
C LEU A 124 -19.50 0.48 7.25
N TRP A 125 -18.29 -0.07 7.31
CA TRP A 125 -17.97 -1.30 8.02
C TRP A 125 -16.67 -1.16 8.79
N ARG A 126 -16.53 -1.97 9.83
CA ARG A 126 -15.33 -2.04 10.66
C ARG A 126 -14.95 -3.47 10.99
N SER A 127 -13.66 -3.74 11.04
CA SER A 127 -13.09 -4.97 11.57
C SER A 127 -12.13 -4.63 12.71
N TYR A 128 -11.98 -5.54 13.66
CA TYR A 128 -11.01 -5.48 14.77
C TYR A 128 -10.05 -6.66 14.80
N ASP A 129 -10.15 -7.56 13.84
CA ASP A 129 -9.45 -8.83 13.82
C ASP A 129 -8.72 -9.03 12.50
N SER A 130 -8.14 -7.93 11.98
CA SER A 130 -7.38 -7.91 10.73
C SER A 130 -8.22 -8.30 9.51
N GLY A 131 -9.47 -7.86 9.45
CA GLY A 131 -10.37 -8.09 8.33
C GLY A 131 -11.00 -9.48 8.30
N LYS A 132 -10.89 -10.29 9.36
CA LYS A 132 -11.50 -11.63 9.42
C LYS A 132 -13.01 -11.56 9.61
N THR A 133 -13.48 -10.68 10.49
CA THR A 133 -14.90 -10.40 10.70
C THR A 133 -15.19 -8.90 10.57
N TRP A 134 -16.41 -8.59 10.13
CA TRP A 134 -16.85 -7.23 9.83
C TRP A 134 -18.15 -6.90 10.57
N GLN A 135 -18.19 -5.73 11.16
CA GLN A 135 -19.33 -5.15 11.86
C GLN A 135 -19.82 -3.92 11.10
N LYS A 136 -21.13 -3.81 10.94
CA LYS A 136 -21.79 -2.62 10.38
C LYS A 136 -21.60 -1.46 11.34
N LEU A 137 -21.13 -0.33 10.83
CA LEU A 137 -21.14 0.91 11.59
C LEU A 137 -22.52 1.54 11.43
N PHE A 138 -23.39 1.34 12.42
CA PHE A 138 -24.71 1.95 12.47
C PHE A 138 -24.59 3.42 12.81
N ILE A 139 -24.14 4.21 11.84
CA ILE A 139 -24.45 5.62 11.81
C ILE A 139 -25.41 5.80 10.67
N SER A 140 -26.57 6.36 10.97
CA SER A 140 -27.40 6.98 9.95
C SER A 140 -26.61 8.17 9.42
N LEU A 141 -25.68 7.91 8.48
CA LEU A 141 -25.31 8.93 7.52
C LEU A 141 -26.64 9.49 7.00
N PRO A 142 -26.82 10.82 6.99
CA PRO A 142 -28.10 11.40 6.61
C PRO A 142 -28.54 10.77 5.30
N ALA A 143 -29.65 10.02 5.33
CA ALA A 143 -30.23 9.49 4.12
C ALA A 143 -30.50 10.68 3.21
N HIS A 144 -30.07 10.58 1.96
CA HIS A 144 -30.43 11.54 0.96
C HIS A 144 -31.98 11.64 0.92
N PRO A 145 -32.57 12.81 0.59
CA PRO A 145 -34.02 12.99 0.66
C PRO A 145 -34.87 11.95 -0.12
N ASP A 146 -34.26 11.20 -1.02
CA ASP A 146 -34.85 10.07 -1.78
C ASP A 146 -34.82 8.72 -1.03
N GLY A 147 -34.28 8.66 0.19
CA GLY A 147 -34.17 7.45 0.98
C GLY A 147 -32.94 6.59 0.66
N LEU A 148 -31.93 7.14 -0.02
CA LEU A 148 -30.69 6.45 -0.33
C LEU A 148 -29.57 6.81 0.65
N VAL A 149 -28.71 5.84 0.94
CA VAL A 149 -27.39 6.09 1.53
C VAL A 149 -26.35 6.17 0.39
N PRO A 150 -25.46 7.17 0.38
CA PRO A 150 -24.49 7.34 -0.69
C PRO A 150 -23.42 6.24 -0.66
N ALA A 151 -22.76 5.97 -1.78
CA ALA A 151 -21.56 5.13 -1.76
C ALA A 151 -20.44 5.85 -0.99
N VAL A 152 -19.63 5.09 -0.24
CA VAL A 152 -18.37 5.60 0.30
C VAL A 152 -17.31 5.46 -0.76
N THR A 153 -16.72 6.57 -1.19
CA THR A 153 -15.76 6.59 -2.30
C THR A 153 -14.32 6.59 -1.82
N THR A 154 -14.06 7.13 -0.63
CA THR A 154 -12.71 7.20 -0.04
C THR A 154 -12.80 7.32 1.48
N LEU A 155 -11.75 6.86 2.16
CA LEU A 155 -11.60 6.89 3.61
C LEU A 155 -10.20 7.38 3.95
N ALA A 156 -10.10 8.27 4.94
CA ALA A 156 -8.81 8.75 5.43
C ALA A 156 -8.80 8.84 6.95
N ILE A 157 -7.68 8.43 7.57
CA ILE A 157 -7.44 8.56 9.01
C ILE A 157 -6.39 9.66 9.22
N ASP A 158 -6.58 10.50 10.23
CA ASP A 158 -5.59 11.49 10.64
C ASP A 158 -4.40 10.80 11.34
N ASP A 159 -3.20 10.90 10.77
CA ASP A 159 -2.02 10.23 11.33
C ASP A 159 -1.60 10.79 12.71
N THR A 160 -1.98 12.02 13.01
CA THR A 160 -1.69 12.69 14.29
C THR A 160 -2.79 12.47 15.33
N GLN A 161 -4.01 12.24 14.85
CA GLN A 161 -5.21 12.01 15.66
C GLN A 161 -5.95 10.78 15.13
N PRO A 162 -5.41 9.57 15.32
CA PRO A 162 -5.91 8.34 14.68
C PRO A 162 -7.35 7.98 15.04
N TYR A 163 -7.93 8.63 16.05
CA TYR A 163 -9.35 8.55 16.37
C TYR A 163 -10.25 9.37 15.43
N LYS A 164 -9.72 10.09 14.44
CA LYS A 164 -10.48 10.83 13.42
C LYS A 164 -10.48 10.06 12.11
N LEU A 165 -11.66 9.59 11.70
CA LEU A 165 -11.91 8.96 10.41
C LEU A 165 -12.76 9.89 9.55
N PHE A 166 -12.22 10.28 8.40
CA PHE A 166 -12.93 11.04 7.40
C PHE A 166 -13.47 10.13 6.30
N ILE A 167 -14.68 10.42 5.84
CA ILE A 167 -15.42 9.61 4.87
C ILE A 167 -15.84 10.50 3.71
N GLY A 168 -15.29 10.24 2.53
CA GLY A 168 -15.75 10.81 1.28
C GLY A 168 -16.91 10.00 0.72
N THR A 169 -17.93 10.68 0.19
CA THR A 169 -19.11 10.03 -0.36
C THR A 169 -19.40 10.48 -1.79
N ALA A 170 -20.15 9.66 -2.52
CA ALA A 170 -20.45 9.91 -3.93
C ALA A 170 -21.33 11.15 -4.18
N ASP A 171 -22.20 11.56 -3.25
CA ASP A 171 -23.12 12.68 -3.49
C ASP A 171 -23.52 13.42 -2.21
N SER A 172 -22.78 13.23 -1.12
CA SER A 172 -23.13 13.80 0.19
C SER A 172 -21.95 14.46 0.90
N GLY A 173 -20.86 14.69 0.16
CA GLY A 173 -19.68 15.37 0.67
C GLY A 173 -18.86 14.51 1.63
N VAL A 174 -18.27 15.17 2.62
CA VAL A 174 -17.34 14.55 3.58
C VAL A 174 -17.96 14.52 4.97
N TYR A 175 -17.79 13.38 5.66
CA TYR A 175 -18.18 13.20 7.05
C TYR A 175 -16.95 12.94 7.93
N LEU A 176 -17.00 13.40 9.18
CA LEU A 176 -15.99 13.11 10.19
C LEU A 176 -16.58 12.28 11.34
N PHE A 177 -15.91 11.17 11.59
CA PHE A 177 -16.18 10.26 12.69
C PHE A 177 -15.06 10.31 13.72
N ASP A 178 -15.47 10.44 14.98
CA ASP A 178 -14.60 10.11 16.12
C ASP A 178 -14.76 8.61 16.38
N ILE A 179 -13.74 7.82 16.06
CA ILE A 179 -13.70 6.36 16.23
C ILE A 179 -13.10 5.93 17.58
N GLY A 180 -12.87 6.87 18.50
CA GLY A 180 -12.23 6.61 19.79
C GLY A 180 -10.75 6.27 19.68
N ALA A 181 -9.96 6.58 20.72
CA ALA A 181 -8.52 6.32 20.72
C ALA A 181 -8.15 4.83 20.67
N ASP A 182 -9.06 3.96 21.09
CA ASP A 182 -8.95 2.50 21.04
C ASP A 182 -9.65 1.90 19.81
N GLY A 183 -10.25 2.73 18.95
CA GLY A 183 -11.05 2.28 17.81
C GLY A 183 -12.44 1.76 18.19
N HIS A 184 -12.82 1.74 19.48
CA HIS A 184 -14.04 1.09 20.00
C HIS A 184 -15.28 1.99 20.05
N GLY A 185 -15.11 3.30 20.11
CA GLY A 185 -16.18 4.27 19.94
C GLY A 185 -16.50 4.55 18.48
N TYR A 186 -17.68 5.09 18.19
CA TYR A 186 -17.90 5.84 16.95
C TYR A 186 -18.97 6.91 17.15
N ARG A 187 -18.72 8.13 16.69
CA ARG A 187 -19.72 9.21 16.68
C ARG A 187 -19.48 10.14 15.50
N LEU A 188 -20.55 10.48 14.79
CA LEU A 188 -20.52 11.56 13.81
C LEU A 188 -20.29 12.88 14.55
N VAL A 189 -19.21 13.58 14.23
CA VAL A 189 -18.82 14.83 14.90
C VAL A 189 -18.88 16.06 14.01
N GLY A 190 -19.00 15.88 12.69
CA GLY A 190 -19.11 16.96 11.72
C GLY A 190 -19.24 16.41 10.30
N GLY A 191 -19.46 17.31 9.35
CA GLY A 191 -19.57 16.96 7.93
C GLY A 191 -20.94 17.28 7.35
N VAL A 192 -21.02 18.41 6.65
CA VAL A 192 -21.98 18.70 5.60
C VAL A 192 -21.30 19.71 4.68
N SER A 193 -21.02 19.33 3.43
CA SER A 193 -20.89 20.33 2.38
C SER A 193 -22.29 20.59 1.84
N GLY A 194 -22.76 21.84 1.85
CA GLY A 194 -24.09 22.24 1.35
C GLY A 194 -24.32 22.05 -0.15
N HIS A 195 -23.56 21.15 -0.79
CA HIS A 195 -23.55 20.85 -2.21
C HIS A 195 -23.41 19.32 -2.30
N GLN A 196 -24.29 18.67 -3.07
CA GLN A 196 -24.24 17.24 -3.41
C GLN A 196 -22.96 16.97 -4.22
N MET A 197 -21.81 16.94 -3.53
CA MET A 197 -20.51 16.81 -4.17
C MET A 197 -20.03 15.37 -4.12
N HIS A 198 -19.58 14.90 -5.28
CA HIS A 198 -18.87 13.64 -5.44
C HIS A 198 -17.43 13.79 -5.01
N ILE A 199 -17.06 13.09 -3.93
CA ILE A 199 -15.68 13.06 -3.44
C ILE A 199 -14.92 11.96 -4.19
N LYS A 200 -13.90 12.36 -4.94
CA LYS A 200 -13.01 11.45 -5.66
C LYS A 200 -11.88 10.94 -4.76
N ASP A 201 -11.31 11.84 -3.98
CA ASP A 201 -10.17 11.55 -3.12
C ASP A 201 -10.17 12.48 -1.90
N LEU A 202 -9.59 12.00 -0.81
CA LEU A 202 -9.58 12.66 0.49
C LEU A 202 -8.24 12.40 1.18
N VAL A 203 -7.49 13.47 1.44
CA VAL A 203 -6.20 13.39 2.13
C VAL A 203 -6.18 14.31 3.34
N VAL A 204 -5.63 13.81 4.44
CA VAL A 204 -5.47 14.56 5.69
C VAL A 204 -4.05 15.09 5.74
N GLY A 205 -3.92 16.42 5.70
CA GLY A 205 -2.66 17.11 5.90
C GLY A 205 -2.50 17.60 7.33
N GLU A 206 -1.36 18.25 7.60
CA GLU A 206 -1.10 18.81 8.92
C GLU A 206 -2.01 19.98 9.30
N ARG A 207 -2.04 20.25 10.61
CA ARG A 207 -2.77 21.38 11.23
C ARG A 207 -4.28 21.26 11.05
N ASN A 208 -4.79 20.03 11.20
CA ASN A 208 -6.21 19.69 11.09
C ASN A 208 -6.80 20.05 9.72
N ARG A 209 -5.99 20.03 8.66
CA ARG A 209 -6.45 20.34 7.30
C ARG A 209 -6.80 19.07 6.55
N VAL A 210 -7.98 19.08 5.98
CA VAL A 210 -8.46 18.00 5.12
C VAL A 210 -8.71 18.56 3.75
N TYR A 211 -8.24 17.84 2.74
CA TYR A 211 -8.36 18.21 1.35
C TYR A 211 -9.25 17.21 0.65
N ALA A 212 -10.29 17.72 -0.01
CA ALA A 212 -11.24 16.91 -0.77
C ALA A 212 -11.12 17.25 -2.25
N LEU A 213 -10.76 16.26 -3.06
CA LEU A 213 -10.84 16.34 -4.50
C LEU A 213 -12.25 15.94 -4.93
N THR A 214 -12.90 16.77 -5.75
CA THR A 214 -14.28 16.56 -6.19
C THR A 214 -14.41 16.70 -7.71
N ASP A 215 -15.61 16.46 -8.25
CA ASP A 215 -15.93 16.79 -9.64
C ASP A 215 -15.90 18.29 -9.97
N GLU A 216 -16.06 19.14 -8.95
CA GLU A 216 -16.11 20.59 -9.11
C GLU A 216 -14.74 21.26 -8.88
N GLY A 217 -13.85 20.61 -8.13
CA GLY A 217 -12.51 21.12 -7.84
C GLY A 217 -11.91 20.56 -6.56
N LEU A 218 -10.83 21.19 -6.10
CA LEU A 218 -10.15 20.87 -4.85
C LEU A 218 -10.62 21.82 -3.75
N PHE A 219 -10.98 21.28 -2.59
CA PHE A 219 -11.39 22.06 -1.43
C PHE A 219 -10.55 21.73 -0.22
N VAL A 220 -10.39 22.69 0.69
CA VAL A 220 -9.76 22.50 2.00
C VAL A 220 -10.71 22.87 3.12
N SER A 221 -10.65 22.12 4.21
CA SER A 221 -11.34 22.44 5.46
C SER A 221 -10.41 22.25 6.66
N GLY A 222 -10.61 23.08 7.68
CA GLY A 222 -9.94 22.96 8.98
C GLY A 222 -10.81 22.35 10.08
N ASP A 223 -12.09 22.13 9.82
CA ASP A 223 -13.11 21.74 10.81
C ASP A 223 -14.20 20.81 10.23
N VAL A 224 -14.10 20.46 8.94
CA VAL A 224 -15.05 19.65 8.16
C VAL A 224 -16.46 20.25 8.04
N GLU A 225 -16.65 21.49 8.51
CA GLU A 225 -17.90 22.25 8.44
C GLU A 225 -17.82 23.33 7.35
N ALA A 226 -16.70 24.08 7.32
CA ALA A 226 -16.45 25.11 6.33
C ALA A 226 -15.40 24.63 5.31
N TRP A 227 -15.75 24.72 4.03
CA TRP A 227 -14.91 24.32 2.91
C TRP A 227 -14.57 25.50 2.02
N TYR A 228 -13.29 25.61 1.65
CA TYR A 228 -12.78 26.68 0.80
C TYR A 228 -12.19 26.08 -0.47
N ALA A 229 -12.63 26.57 -1.63
CA ALA A 229 -12.08 26.16 -2.91
C ALA A 229 -10.61 26.58 -3.03
N LEU A 230 -9.77 25.65 -3.46
CA LEU A 230 -8.38 25.89 -3.83
C LEU A 230 -8.27 26.00 -5.35
N THR A 231 -7.72 27.10 -5.82
CA THR A 231 -7.55 27.34 -7.26
C THR A 231 -6.13 27.01 -7.68
N LEU A 232 -5.98 25.92 -8.44
CA LEU A 232 -4.72 25.60 -9.10
C LEU A 232 -4.52 26.49 -10.34
N PRO A 233 -3.28 26.74 -10.75
CA PRO A 233 -3.00 27.45 -11.99
C PRO A 233 -3.57 26.71 -13.21
N ALA A 234 -4.63 27.27 -13.81
CA ALA A 234 -5.16 26.97 -15.14
C ALA A 234 -5.60 25.51 -15.46
N GLU A 235 -5.70 24.61 -14.48
CA GLU A 235 -5.97 23.19 -14.74
C GLU A 235 -6.77 22.49 -13.63
N ARG A 236 -7.42 21.38 -14.00
CA ARG A 236 -8.16 20.53 -13.06
C ARG A 236 -7.22 19.51 -12.42
N PRO A 237 -7.13 19.44 -11.08
CA PRO A 237 -6.42 18.36 -10.40
C PRO A 237 -7.17 17.04 -10.57
N ILE A 238 -6.43 15.95 -10.63
CA ILE A 238 -6.94 14.58 -10.77
C ILE A 238 -6.46 13.66 -9.63
N ALA A 239 -5.37 14.02 -8.96
CA ALA A 239 -4.85 13.29 -7.80
C ALA A 239 -4.21 14.30 -6.85
N ILE A 240 -4.33 14.05 -5.55
CA ILE A 240 -3.76 14.88 -4.49
C ILE A 240 -3.01 14.02 -3.49
N ALA A 241 -1.97 14.57 -2.89
CA ALA A 241 -1.20 13.89 -1.86
C ALA A 241 -0.67 14.91 -0.85
N THR A 242 -0.50 14.50 0.39
CA THR A 242 0.02 15.36 1.46
C THR A 242 1.26 14.77 2.09
N SER A 243 2.11 15.66 2.58
CA SER A 243 3.27 15.33 3.41
C SER A 243 3.37 16.33 4.55
N THR A 244 4.40 16.19 5.37
CA THR A 244 4.75 17.12 6.45
C THR A 244 4.76 18.56 5.90
N ASN A 245 3.80 19.39 6.33
CA ASN A 245 3.60 20.78 5.89
C ASN A 245 3.41 21.04 4.37
N ALA A 246 3.08 20.04 3.57
CA ALA A 246 2.94 20.21 2.13
C ALA A 246 1.71 19.50 1.53
N ILE A 247 1.19 20.07 0.45
CA ILE A 247 0.24 19.42 -0.44
C ILE A 247 0.75 19.44 -1.88
N TYR A 248 0.55 18.33 -2.55
CA TYR A 248 0.85 18.13 -3.96
C TYR A 248 -0.45 17.84 -4.71
N ALA A 249 -0.50 18.28 -5.96
CA ALA A 249 -1.61 18.00 -6.84
C ALA A 249 -1.09 17.71 -8.26
N ALA A 250 -1.55 16.61 -8.83
CA ALA A 250 -1.30 16.28 -10.23
C ALA A 250 -2.50 16.71 -11.07
N ALA A 251 -2.23 17.31 -12.22
CA ALA A 251 -3.25 17.80 -13.14
C ALA A 251 -3.36 16.93 -14.39
N GLU A 252 -4.49 17.05 -15.09
CA GLU A 252 -4.79 16.32 -16.32
C GLU A 252 -3.74 16.52 -17.44
N SER A 253 -3.05 17.66 -17.45
CA SER A 253 -1.96 17.93 -18.41
C SER A 253 -0.69 17.11 -18.14
N GLY A 254 -0.61 16.44 -16.99
CA GLY A 254 0.62 15.87 -16.45
C GLY A 254 1.41 16.83 -15.54
N ALA A 255 1.01 18.09 -15.42
CA ALA A 255 1.65 19.05 -14.51
C ALA A 255 1.50 18.63 -13.05
N ILE A 256 2.57 18.83 -12.28
CA ILE A 256 2.61 18.56 -10.85
C ILE A 256 2.81 19.86 -10.12
N TYR A 257 1.90 20.17 -9.20
CA TYR A 257 1.90 21.38 -8.40
C TYR A 257 2.21 21.06 -6.95
N TYR A 258 2.94 21.96 -6.31
CA TYR A 258 3.33 21.90 -4.91
C TYR A 258 2.90 23.16 -4.17
N SER A 259 2.46 23.00 -2.92
CA SER A 259 2.17 24.09 -2.01
C SER A 259 2.67 23.79 -0.60
N SER A 260 3.46 24.72 -0.04
CA SER A 260 3.97 24.66 1.35
C SER A 260 3.12 25.45 2.35
N ASN A 261 2.08 26.15 1.87
CA ASN A 261 1.21 26.99 2.69
C ASN A 261 -0.24 26.50 2.73
N GLY A 262 -0.43 25.20 2.46
CA GLY A 262 -1.71 24.53 2.55
C GLY A 262 -2.65 24.81 1.38
N GLY A 263 -2.10 25.09 0.20
CA GLY A 263 -2.84 25.27 -1.06
C GLY A 263 -3.20 26.72 -1.40
N GLN A 264 -2.68 27.70 -0.66
CA GLN A 264 -2.92 29.12 -0.96
C GLN A 264 -2.13 29.56 -2.18
N ASP A 265 -0.86 29.15 -2.26
CA ASP A 265 0.00 29.37 -3.42
C ASP A 265 0.50 28.04 -3.98
N TRP A 266 0.59 27.95 -5.30
CA TRP A 266 1.03 26.75 -6.01
C TRP A 266 2.22 27.05 -6.91
N THR A 267 3.20 26.16 -6.89
CA THR A 267 4.35 26.17 -7.80
C THR A 267 4.32 24.90 -8.64
N GLN A 268 4.43 25.03 -9.95
CA GLN A 268 4.61 23.87 -10.82
C GLN A 268 6.04 23.32 -10.63
N ILE A 269 6.13 22.06 -10.23
CA ILE A 269 7.36 21.33 -9.94
C ILE A 269 7.50 20.08 -10.82
N GLY A 270 6.69 19.91 -11.85
CA GLY A 270 6.71 18.73 -12.72
C GLY A 270 5.75 18.89 -13.88
N GLY A 271 5.79 17.97 -14.84
CA GLY A 271 4.93 18.03 -16.04
C GLY A 271 5.64 18.12 -17.37
N ASN A 272 6.94 18.42 -17.38
CA ASN A 272 7.74 18.51 -18.60
C ASN A 272 8.29 17.14 -19.01
N TRP A 273 7.40 16.17 -19.11
CA TRP A 273 7.76 14.78 -19.42
C TRP A 273 8.20 14.64 -20.88
N PRO A 274 9.10 13.69 -21.21
CA PRO A 274 9.45 13.41 -22.60
C PRO A 274 8.19 12.97 -23.39
N ALA A 275 7.64 13.87 -24.19
CA ALA A 275 6.53 13.55 -25.06
C ALA A 275 7.03 12.75 -26.26
N VAL A 276 6.40 11.60 -26.52
CA VAL A 276 6.53 10.94 -27.83
C VAL A 276 5.71 11.77 -28.81
N SER A 277 6.26 12.04 -30.00
CA SER A 277 5.65 12.92 -31.00
C SER A 277 4.15 12.62 -31.16
N GLU A 278 3.33 13.64 -30.96
CA GLU A 278 1.85 13.66 -31.12
C GLU A 278 1.00 13.05 -30.00
N ALA A 279 1.57 12.41 -28.97
CA ALA A 279 0.80 11.88 -27.84
C ALA A 279 0.87 12.80 -26.61
N LYS A 280 -0.29 13.27 -26.13
CA LYS A 280 -0.39 14.00 -24.85
C LYS A 280 -0.17 13.01 -23.70
N LEU A 281 0.67 13.38 -22.75
CA LEU A 281 0.82 12.63 -21.51
C LEU A 281 -0.12 13.24 -20.45
N GLN A 282 -0.70 12.39 -19.61
CA GLN A 282 -1.55 12.79 -18.50
C GLN A 282 -1.06 12.08 -17.25
N ALA A 283 -1.01 12.78 -16.11
CA ALA A 283 -0.80 12.11 -14.83
C ALA A 283 -2.02 11.21 -14.53
N THR A 284 -1.86 10.16 -13.73
CA THR A 284 -2.98 9.25 -13.41
C THR A 284 -3.11 9.01 -11.92
N ALA A 285 -1.99 8.97 -11.20
CA ALA A 285 -1.95 8.90 -9.75
C ALA A 285 -0.72 9.65 -9.22
N LEU A 286 -0.79 10.05 -7.96
CA LEU A 286 0.26 10.78 -7.26
C LEU A 286 0.30 10.30 -5.81
N THR A 287 1.49 10.04 -5.29
CA THR A 287 1.71 9.79 -3.86
C THR A 287 2.98 10.49 -3.39
N VAL A 288 3.07 10.77 -2.10
CA VAL A 288 4.19 11.47 -1.47
C VAL A 288 4.53 10.77 -0.17
N ASP A 289 5.81 10.65 0.15
CA ASP A 289 6.22 10.17 1.47
C ASP A 289 5.71 11.14 2.54
N LYS A 290 4.85 10.64 3.43
CA LYS A 290 4.29 11.41 4.53
C LYS A 290 5.36 12.02 5.45
N LYS A 291 6.52 11.35 5.58
CA LYS A 291 7.65 11.77 6.43
C LYS A 291 8.71 12.56 5.67
N ASN A 292 8.72 12.49 4.34
CA ASN A 292 9.69 13.20 3.50
C ASN A 292 9.00 13.93 2.35
N GLN A 293 8.69 15.21 2.55
CA GLN A 293 8.08 16.04 1.52
C GLN A 293 8.88 16.07 0.21
N ASN A 294 10.20 15.81 0.23
CA ASN A 294 10.98 15.84 -0.99
C ASN A 294 10.80 14.58 -1.85
N HIS A 295 10.22 13.52 -1.30
CA HIS A 295 10.00 12.25 -1.98
C HIS A 295 8.57 12.12 -2.47
N ALA A 296 8.40 12.17 -3.79
CA ALA A 296 7.09 12.04 -4.43
C ALA A 296 7.18 11.12 -5.65
N VAL A 297 6.06 10.46 -5.95
CA VAL A 297 5.95 9.51 -7.06
C VAL A 297 4.69 9.82 -7.84
N VAL A 298 4.81 9.85 -9.16
CA VAL A 298 3.70 10.08 -10.07
C VAL A 298 3.69 9.01 -11.14
N SER A 299 2.50 8.54 -11.50
CA SER A 299 2.29 7.73 -12.69
C SER A 299 1.66 8.57 -13.78
N THR A 300 2.00 8.25 -15.01
CA THR A 300 1.48 8.95 -16.20
C THR A 300 0.99 7.94 -17.21
N ALA A 301 0.04 8.31 -18.08
CA ALA A 301 -0.40 7.53 -19.23
C ALA A 301 -0.48 8.39 -20.49
N TYR A 302 -0.40 7.76 -21.67
CA TYR A 302 -0.59 8.45 -22.93
C TYR A 302 -2.06 8.55 -23.28
N VAL A 303 -2.49 9.70 -23.80
CA VAL A 303 -3.84 9.91 -24.34
C VAL A 303 -3.78 9.63 -25.85
N ILE A 304 -4.34 8.50 -26.28
CA ILE A 304 -4.40 8.08 -27.69
C ILE A 304 -5.85 7.85 -28.06
N GLY A 305 -6.38 8.63 -29.01
CA GLY A 305 -7.78 8.51 -29.44
C GLY A 305 -8.81 8.74 -28.33
N GLY A 306 -8.45 9.54 -27.31
CA GLY A 306 -9.29 9.80 -26.13
C GLY A 306 -9.24 8.72 -25.05
N GLN A 307 -8.39 7.71 -25.20
CA GLN A 307 -8.19 6.67 -24.18
C GLN A 307 -6.79 6.77 -23.56
N LEU A 308 -6.70 6.43 -22.27
CA LEU A 308 -5.43 6.30 -21.56
C LEU A 308 -4.80 4.95 -21.87
N VAL A 309 -3.54 4.96 -22.31
CA VAL A 309 -2.82 3.76 -22.74
C VAL A 309 -1.40 3.79 -22.20
N GLY A 310 -1.00 2.67 -21.58
CA GLY A 310 0.34 2.47 -21.05
C GLY A 310 0.71 3.54 -20.03
N GLY A 311 2.02 3.76 -19.87
CA GLY A 311 2.47 4.77 -18.95
C GLY A 311 3.87 4.57 -18.41
N SER A 312 4.24 5.47 -17.52
CA SER A 312 5.52 5.42 -16.82
C SER A 312 5.35 5.91 -15.39
N ILE A 313 6.23 5.45 -14.52
CA ILE A 313 6.31 5.90 -13.14
C ILE A 313 7.56 6.76 -13.00
N TYR A 314 7.38 7.95 -12.45
CA TYR A 314 8.43 8.91 -12.17
C TYR A 314 8.51 9.18 -10.68
N GLU A 315 9.73 9.38 -10.19
CA GLU A 315 10.02 9.61 -8.79
C GLU A 315 10.94 10.83 -8.65
N THR A 316 10.75 11.60 -7.57
CA THR A 316 11.60 12.72 -7.20
C THR A 316 12.04 12.54 -5.74
N TYR A 317 13.25 13.01 -5.41
CA TYR A 317 13.77 13.10 -4.04
C TYR A 317 14.15 14.54 -3.65
N ASN A 318 13.78 15.51 -4.48
CA ASN A 318 14.17 16.92 -4.34
C ASN A 318 12.97 17.86 -4.57
N ALA A 319 11.79 17.44 -4.09
CA ALA A 319 10.54 18.19 -4.16
C ALA A 319 10.17 18.61 -5.60
N GLY A 320 10.47 17.74 -6.57
CA GLY A 320 10.14 17.91 -7.98
C GLY A 320 11.11 18.79 -8.76
N SER A 321 12.22 19.25 -8.18
CA SER A 321 13.24 19.94 -8.99
C SER A 321 13.83 19.04 -10.08
N GLU A 322 13.87 17.72 -9.85
CA GLU A 322 14.13 16.71 -10.87
C GLU A 322 13.22 15.49 -10.67
N TRP A 323 12.84 14.86 -11.78
CA TRP A 323 12.05 13.62 -11.80
C TRP A 323 12.76 12.57 -12.64
N ILE A 324 12.85 11.35 -12.09
CA ILE A 324 13.53 10.22 -12.70
C ILE A 324 12.48 9.18 -13.07
N LYS A 325 12.51 8.70 -14.32
CA LYS A 325 11.70 7.55 -14.73
C LYS A 325 12.27 6.28 -14.13
N ILE A 326 11.49 5.57 -13.31
CA ILE A 326 11.94 4.34 -12.64
C ILE A 326 11.39 3.07 -13.30
N ALA A 327 10.24 3.15 -13.97
CA ALA A 327 9.61 2.01 -14.62
C ALA A 327 8.64 2.42 -15.74
N GLU A 328 8.39 1.49 -16.66
CA GLU A 328 7.17 1.52 -17.46
C GLU A 328 6.01 0.98 -16.63
N ALA A 329 4.87 1.66 -16.68
CA ALA A 329 3.67 1.22 -15.99
C ALA A 329 3.03 0.05 -16.77
N ASN A 330 2.58 -0.98 -16.04
CA ASN A 330 1.81 -2.05 -16.65
C ASN A 330 0.33 -1.65 -16.76
N GLY A 331 0.00 -0.98 -17.87
CA GLY A 331 -1.32 -0.37 -18.08
C GLY A 331 -1.44 1.00 -17.41
N VAL A 332 -2.67 1.44 -17.20
CA VAL A 332 -2.99 2.70 -16.53
C VAL A 332 -3.01 2.45 -15.02
N VAL A 333 -2.16 3.17 -14.29
CA VAL A 333 -2.11 3.09 -12.82
C VAL A 333 -3.10 4.12 -12.26
N ASP A 334 -4.09 3.65 -11.54
CA ASP A 334 -5.18 4.46 -10.97
C ASP A 334 -4.85 4.95 -9.56
N GLU A 335 -4.03 4.19 -8.82
CA GLU A 335 -3.61 4.52 -7.46
C GLU A 335 -2.13 4.17 -7.24
N LEU A 336 -1.43 5.01 -6.49
CA LEU A 336 -0.05 4.78 -6.06
C LEU A 336 0.03 4.78 -4.53
N LEU A 337 0.77 3.81 -3.99
CA LEU A 337 1.07 3.74 -2.57
C LEU A 337 2.58 3.67 -2.37
N LEU A 338 3.04 4.37 -1.34
CA LEU A 338 4.41 4.27 -0.86
C LEU A 338 4.42 3.55 0.47
N ASN A 339 5.15 2.44 0.57
CA ASN A 339 5.42 1.77 1.82
C ASN A 339 6.94 1.62 2.00
N SER A 340 7.52 2.44 2.88
CA SER A 340 8.97 2.55 3.01
C SER A 340 9.62 2.88 1.65
N ASP A 341 10.49 2.01 1.14
CA ASP A 341 11.21 2.17 -0.14
C ASP A 341 10.52 1.45 -1.32
N ILE A 342 9.31 0.91 -1.13
CA ILE A 342 8.57 0.19 -2.18
C ILE A 342 7.39 1.04 -2.65
N ILE A 343 7.32 1.22 -3.96
CA ILE A 343 6.22 1.88 -4.65
C ILE A 343 5.27 0.80 -5.15
N TYR A 344 3.98 0.92 -4.87
CA TYR A 344 2.96 0.03 -5.42
C TYR A 344 2.10 0.81 -6.39
N GLY A 345 1.96 0.28 -7.61
CA GLY A 345 0.96 0.75 -8.56
C GLY A 345 -0.22 -0.19 -8.59
N VAL A 346 -1.41 0.36 -8.43
CA VAL A 346 -2.69 -0.33 -8.61
C VAL A 346 -3.23 0.03 -9.98
N SER A 347 -3.60 -0.96 -10.76
CA SER A 347 -4.31 -0.81 -12.03
C SER A 347 -5.52 -1.74 -12.05
N PRO A 348 -6.42 -1.61 -13.04
CA PRO A 348 -7.51 -2.57 -13.22
C PRO A 348 -7.03 -4.01 -13.46
N THR A 349 -5.74 -4.18 -13.79
CA THR A 349 -5.09 -5.46 -14.04
C THR A 349 -4.30 -5.99 -12.85
N GLY A 350 -4.06 -5.23 -11.77
CA GLY A 350 -3.36 -5.76 -10.61
C GLY A 350 -2.69 -4.74 -9.70
N LEU A 351 -2.18 -5.24 -8.58
CA LEU A 351 -1.27 -4.55 -7.68
C LEU A 351 0.16 -5.02 -7.96
N ARG A 352 1.07 -4.09 -8.26
CA ARG A 352 2.47 -4.41 -8.58
C ARG A 352 3.44 -3.54 -7.78
N PRO A 353 4.46 -4.14 -7.15
CA PRO A 353 5.57 -3.38 -6.59
C PRO A 353 6.52 -2.94 -7.70
N TYR A 354 7.02 -1.73 -7.58
CA TYR A 354 8.09 -1.14 -8.36
C TYR A 354 9.20 -0.83 -7.35
N GLN A 355 10.30 -1.58 -7.44
CA GLN A 355 11.49 -1.33 -6.64
C GLN A 355 12.45 -0.43 -7.39
N ILE A 356 13.19 0.39 -6.65
CA ILE A 356 14.43 0.98 -7.15
C ILE A 356 15.36 -0.19 -7.54
N PRO A 357 15.97 -0.20 -8.74
CA PRO A 357 16.91 -1.24 -9.10
C PRO A 357 18.00 -1.37 -8.02
N MET A 358 18.05 -2.54 -7.35
CA MET A 358 19.23 -2.95 -6.60
C MET A 358 20.36 -3.21 -7.59
N ASP A 359 21.55 -2.70 -7.29
CA ASP A 359 22.74 -3.16 -7.99
C ASP A 359 23.01 -4.62 -7.61
N SER A 360 22.89 -5.52 -8.61
CA SER A 360 23.04 -6.96 -8.43
C SER A 360 24.46 -7.37 -8.00
N ASP A 361 25.46 -6.51 -8.23
CA ASP A 361 26.86 -6.81 -7.93
C ASP A 361 27.26 -6.38 -6.50
N THR A 362 26.55 -5.40 -5.92
CA THR A 362 26.90 -4.84 -4.61
C THR A 362 25.84 -5.04 -3.52
N GLY A 363 24.62 -5.43 -3.88
CA GLY A 363 23.50 -5.54 -2.93
C GLY A 363 23.13 -4.21 -2.28
N SER A 364 23.55 -3.08 -2.88
CA SER A 364 23.28 -1.74 -2.39
C SER A 364 22.15 -1.08 -3.18
N PHE A 365 21.35 -0.27 -2.48
CA PHE A 365 20.35 0.58 -3.13
C PHE A 365 21.08 1.66 -3.92
N LEU A 366 20.79 1.74 -5.22
CA LEU A 366 21.24 2.85 -6.04
C LEU A 366 20.39 4.06 -5.66
N GLY A 367 21.00 5.04 -4.98
CA GLY A 367 20.37 6.35 -4.84
C GLY A 367 20.20 7.00 -6.23
N PRO A 368 19.36 8.06 -6.35
CA PRO A 368 19.01 8.72 -7.61
C PRO A 368 20.19 9.32 -8.40
N LEU A 369 21.41 9.27 -7.88
CA LEU A 369 22.64 9.75 -8.50
C LEU A 369 23.69 8.65 -8.75
N GLY A 370 23.32 7.36 -8.61
CA GLY A 370 24.27 6.25 -8.78
C GLY A 370 25.33 6.13 -7.68
N PHE A 371 25.13 6.80 -6.54
CA PHE A 371 25.96 6.63 -5.36
C PHE A 371 25.35 5.58 -4.42
N PRO A 372 26.16 4.66 -3.86
CA PRO A 372 25.67 3.65 -2.93
C PRO A 372 25.25 4.30 -1.61
N VAL A 373 23.99 4.13 -1.23
CA VAL A 373 23.50 4.48 0.11
C VAL A 373 23.90 3.33 1.05
N ARG A 374 24.81 3.61 2.00
CA ARG A 374 25.15 2.63 3.06
C ARG A 374 24.08 2.65 4.14
N LEU A 375 23.19 1.66 4.15
CA LEU A 375 22.42 1.30 5.33
C LEU A 375 23.21 0.25 6.12
N ASN A 376 23.51 0.55 7.39
CA ASN A 376 24.08 -0.43 8.32
C ASN A 376 23.00 -1.45 8.67
N TYR A 377 23.00 -2.62 8.02
CA TYR A 377 22.15 -3.75 8.41
C TYR A 377 22.94 -4.95 8.92
N ALA A 378 22.40 -5.52 9.99
CA ALA A 378 22.79 -6.77 10.60
C ALA A 378 22.72 -7.92 9.58
N GLN A 379 23.75 -8.78 9.61
CA GLN A 379 23.91 -9.88 8.68
C GLN A 379 22.92 -11.01 8.97
N ILE A 380 22.07 -11.36 7.99
CA ILE A 380 21.34 -12.63 7.96
C ILE A 380 22.16 -13.61 7.13
N LEU A 381 22.63 -14.68 7.76
CA LEU A 381 23.36 -15.78 7.12
C LEU A 381 22.36 -16.77 6.50
N VAL A 382 22.30 -16.83 5.18
CA VAL A 382 21.55 -17.87 4.46
C VAL A 382 22.52 -18.98 4.05
N ILE A 383 22.36 -20.18 4.61
CA ILE A 383 23.12 -21.38 4.24
C ILE A 383 22.29 -22.19 3.24
N VAL A 384 22.74 -22.26 1.99
CA VAL A 384 22.18 -23.16 0.97
C VAL A 384 23.02 -24.43 0.92
N LEU A 385 22.46 -25.55 1.37
CA LEU A 385 23.07 -26.87 1.25
C LEU A 385 22.57 -27.55 -0.03
N THR A 386 23.42 -27.65 -1.05
CA THR A 386 23.16 -28.50 -2.21
C THR A 386 23.73 -29.89 -1.98
N SER A 387 22.88 -30.91 -2.04
CA SER A 387 23.28 -32.30 -1.89
C SER A 387 23.89 -32.84 -3.19
N GLY A 388 25.20 -32.65 -3.35
CA GLY A 388 26.03 -33.37 -4.32
C GLY A 388 26.88 -34.42 -3.60
N LEU A 389 26.62 -35.70 -3.88
CA LEU A 389 27.43 -36.82 -3.39
C LEU A 389 28.90 -36.65 -3.80
N ALA A 390 29.78 -36.80 -2.80
CA ALA A 390 31.26 -36.81 -2.85
C ALA A 390 31.97 -35.45 -2.74
N GLY A 391 32.43 -35.14 -1.52
CA GLY A 391 33.49 -34.16 -1.23
C GLY A 391 32.99 -32.91 -0.49
N ILE A 392 33.03 -32.93 0.84
CA ILE A 392 32.93 -31.70 1.64
C ILE A 392 34.22 -30.92 1.41
N ILE A 393 34.17 -29.87 0.59
CA ILE A 393 35.21 -28.84 0.51
C ILE A 393 34.66 -27.60 1.20
N LEU A 394 35.21 -27.27 2.38
CA LEU A 394 35.01 -25.97 3.02
C LEU A 394 35.80 -24.91 2.21
N PHE A 395 35.11 -24.05 1.47
CA PHE A 395 35.69 -22.78 1.04
C PHE A 395 35.35 -21.72 2.09
N GLY A 396 36.25 -21.53 3.04
CA GLY A 396 36.33 -20.30 3.82
C GLY A 396 37.29 -19.35 3.11
N ARG A 397 36.77 -18.26 2.53
CA ARG A 397 37.62 -17.13 2.12
C ARG A 397 37.48 -16.03 3.16
N LEU A 398 38.41 -16.02 4.11
CA LEU A 398 38.66 -14.94 5.05
C LEU A 398 39.71 -14.03 4.41
N ASP A 399 39.30 -12.98 3.70
CA ASP A 399 40.21 -11.91 3.29
C ASP A 399 39.87 -10.64 4.08
N TRP A 400 40.60 -10.43 5.19
CA TRP A 400 40.85 -9.12 5.79
C TRP A 400 42.29 -9.12 6.35
N VAL A 401 43.20 -8.43 5.67
CA VAL A 401 44.46 -7.97 6.27
C VAL A 401 44.58 -6.47 5.99
N HIS A 402 44.56 -5.70 7.07
CA HIS A 402 44.89 -4.28 7.09
C HIS A 402 46.33 -4.04 6.65
N LEU A 403 46.55 -3.01 5.82
CA LEU A 403 47.76 -2.19 5.88
C LEU A 403 47.36 -0.72 5.74
N LEU A 404 47.33 -0.04 6.88
CA LEU A 404 47.62 1.38 6.98
C LEU A 404 49.10 1.58 6.64
N GLN A 405 49.41 2.37 5.62
CA GLN A 405 50.67 3.10 5.55
C GLN A 405 50.38 4.58 5.31
N THR A 406 50.81 5.39 6.27
CA THR A 406 50.91 6.84 6.22
C THR A 406 52.27 7.27 5.63
N ALA A 407 52.26 8.46 5.01
CA ALA A 407 53.38 9.31 4.52
C ALA A 407 54.07 8.85 3.22
N ALA A 408 54.31 9.70 2.20
CA ALA A 408 54.40 11.16 2.14
C ALA A 408 53.72 11.74 0.89
#